data_AF-A0A7Y3HRU7-F1
#
_entry.id   AF-A0A7Y3HRU7-F1
#
_cell.length_a   1.000
_cell.length_b   1.000
_cell.length_c   1.000
_cell.angle_alpha   90.00
_cell.angle_beta   90.00
_cell.angle_gamma   90.00
#
_symmetry.space_group_name_H-M   'P 1'
#
loop_
_entity.id
_entity.type
_entity.pdbx_description
1 polymer ?
#
loop_
_entity_poly.entity_id
_entity_poly.type
_entity_poly.pdbx_seq_one_letter_code
_entity_poly.pdbx_strand_id
1 'polypeptide(L)'
;PEAQERYLAAKNKKVEWTWGKELYARLTKTKAIEKEGEIILDHNYDGIRELDNVLPPWWVYMFYATIIFGVVYLVRFHIANDYDQQLEYEQEVAAAQIAIEEYKKTAKNLVDVNTVELLTDASDLNAGKAIFTTNCVVCHMADGGGGIGPNLTDKYWILGGGIKNVFNTISEGGRDGKGMVAWKNSLRPVEMAQVASYLLQFQGTTPANPKDPEGDLYEDEESIEPEEVEPATQKATETDEVVMNN
;
A
#
# COMPACT_ATOMS: atom_id res chain seq x y z
N PRO A 1 -18.96 -53.10 39.38
CA PRO A 1 -17.64 -53.01 40.04
C PRO A 1 -16.48 -53.39 39.10
N GLU A 2 -16.45 -54.62 38.58
CA GLU A 2 -15.31 -55.15 37.80
C GLU A 2 -15.07 -54.43 36.44
N ALA A 3 -16.14 -54.05 35.74
CA ALA A 3 -16.05 -53.27 34.50
C ALA A 3 -15.54 -51.83 34.74
N GLN A 4 -15.87 -51.26 35.91
CA GLN A 4 -15.43 -49.92 36.30
C GLN A 4 -13.95 -49.91 36.67
N GLU A 5 -13.47 -50.96 37.35
CA GLU A 5 -12.04 -51.15 37.62
C GLU A 5 -11.23 -51.35 36.35
N ARG A 6 -11.72 -52.15 35.38
CA ARG A 6 -11.07 -52.30 34.07
C ARG A 6 -11.02 -50.99 33.28
N TYR A 7 -12.08 -50.20 33.32
CA TYR A 7 -12.11 -48.88 32.68
C TYR A 7 -11.12 -47.90 33.32
N LEU A 8 -11.06 -47.86 34.66
CA LEU A 8 -10.10 -47.02 35.38
C LEU A 8 -8.65 -47.47 35.16
N ALA A 9 -8.39 -48.79 35.11
CA ALA A 9 -7.08 -49.35 34.81
C ALA A 9 -6.62 -49.04 33.37
N ALA A 10 -7.53 -49.09 32.39
CA ALA A 10 -7.24 -48.72 31.01
C ALA A 10 -6.99 -47.20 30.87
N LYS A 11 -7.79 -46.36 31.54
CA LYS A 11 -7.66 -44.90 31.54
C LYS A 11 -6.35 -44.42 32.21
N ASN A 12 -5.87 -45.15 33.22
CA ASN A 12 -4.64 -44.82 33.95
C ASN A 12 -3.38 -45.50 33.39
N LYS A 13 -3.49 -46.29 32.31
CA LYS A 13 -2.34 -46.95 31.69
C LYS A 13 -1.49 -45.91 30.96
N LYS A 14 -0.53 -45.34 31.68
CA LYS A 14 0.51 -44.47 31.11
C LYS A 14 1.33 -45.29 30.11
N VAL A 15 1.39 -44.83 28.87
CA VAL A 15 2.28 -45.41 27.86
C VAL A 15 3.70 -45.00 28.25
N GLU A 16 4.36 -45.86 29.01
CA GLU A 16 5.74 -45.64 29.43
C GLU A 16 6.67 -45.84 28.24
N TRP A 17 7.41 -44.79 27.88
CA TRP A 17 8.37 -44.79 26.78
C TRP A 17 9.70 -45.44 27.21
N THR A 18 9.63 -46.70 27.60
CA THR A 18 10.72 -47.45 28.26
C THR A 18 11.98 -47.52 27.41
N TRP A 19 11.84 -47.83 26.11
CA TRP A 19 12.99 -47.89 25.19
C TRP A 19 13.70 -46.54 25.02
N GLY A 20 12.94 -45.44 25.00
CA GLY A 20 13.51 -44.10 24.87
C GLY A 20 14.20 -43.64 26.15
N LYS A 21 13.66 -44.00 27.32
CA LYS A 21 14.32 -43.79 28.62
C LYS A 21 15.62 -44.58 28.74
N GLU A 22 15.63 -45.84 28.31
CA GLU A 22 16.84 -46.68 28.30
C GLU A 22 17.89 -46.17 27.30
N LEU A 23 17.48 -45.78 26.10
CA LEU A 23 18.36 -45.17 25.10
C LEU A 23 18.95 -43.86 25.63
N TYR A 24 18.11 -43.00 26.23
CA TYR A 24 18.54 -41.75 26.83
C TYR A 24 19.57 -42.00 27.93
N ALA A 25 19.26 -42.88 28.90
CA ALA A 25 20.17 -43.22 30.00
C ALA A 25 21.50 -43.82 29.50
N ARG A 26 21.48 -44.62 28.43
CA ARG A 26 22.71 -45.16 27.80
C ARG A 26 23.55 -44.07 27.16
N LEU A 27 22.93 -43.11 26.48
CA LEU A 27 23.64 -42.05 25.78
C LEU A 27 24.12 -40.95 26.73
N THR A 28 23.38 -40.65 27.80
CA THR A 28 23.74 -39.61 28.79
C THR A 28 24.59 -40.13 29.94
N LYS A 29 24.75 -41.45 30.09
CA LYS A 29 25.48 -42.12 31.18
C LYS A 29 25.17 -41.54 32.58
N THR A 30 23.95 -41.03 32.78
CA THR A 30 23.56 -40.32 34.01
C THR A 30 23.60 -41.26 35.20
N LYS A 31 24.26 -40.84 36.28
CA LYS A 31 24.26 -41.55 37.57
C LYS A 31 23.02 -41.15 38.38
N ALA A 32 22.52 -42.09 39.18
CA ALA A 32 21.46 -41.80 40.15
C ALA A 32 22.00 -40.91 41.27
N ILE A 33 21.12 -40.13 41.91
CA ILE A 33 21.47 -39.16 42.95
C ILE A 33 22.24 -39.82 44.10
N GLU A 34 21.88 -41.05 44.49
CA GLU A 34 22.57 -41.75 45.59
C GLU A 34 24.01 -42.16 45.23
N LYS A 35 24.36 -42.14 43.95
CA LYS A 35 25.68 -42.50 43.41
C LYS A 35 26.46 -41.31 42.86
N GLU A 36 25.98 -40.09 43.07
CA GLU A 36 26.68 -38.86 42.65
C GLU A 36 28.06 -38.75 43.30
N GLY A 37 28.25 -39.31 44.50
CA GLY A 37 29.55 -39.35 45.16
C GLY A 37 30.67 -40.03 44.37
N GLU A 38 30.35 -40.88 43.38
CA GLU A 38 31.32 -41.53 42.48
C GLU A 38 31.88 -40.58 41.41
N ILE A 39 31.20 -39.47 41.13
CA ILE A 39 31.51 -38.53 40.03
C ILE A 39 31.72 -37.09 40.52
N ILE A 40 31.80 -36.88 41.84
CA ILE A 40 32.14 -35.57 42.42
C ILE A 40 33.62 -35.30 42.19
N LEU A 41 33.92 -34.11 41.65
CA LEU A 41 35.28 -33.61 41.53
C LEU A 41 35.88 -33.32 42.93
N ASP A 42 37.19 -33.39 43.05
CA ASP A 42 37.95 -33.29 44.31
C ASP A 42 37.94 -31.88 44.95
N HIS A 43 37.37 -30.89 44.27
CA HIS A 43 37.33 -29.49 44.72
C HIS A 43 35.95 -29.13 45.30
N ASN A 44 35.96 -28.31 46.34
CA ASN A 44 34.75 -27.74 46.94
C ASN A 44 34.89 -26.21 47.03
N TYR A 45 33.94 -25.51 46.44
CA TYR A 45 33.91 -24.06 46.41
C TYR A 45 32.69 -23.57 47.20
N ASP A 46 32.92 -23.09 48.43
CA ASP A 46 31.87 -22.53 49.29
C ASP A 46 30.63 -23.45 49.44
N GLY A 47 30.88 -24.75 49.61
CA GLY A 47 29.83 -25.76 49.74
C GLY A 47 29.28 -26.30 48.41
N ILE A 48 29.61 -25.70 47.27
CA ILE A 48 29.24 -26.18 45.92
C ILE A 48 30.29 -27.21 45.45
N ARG A 49 29.79 -28.31 44.91
CA ARG A 49 30.58 -29.41 44.33
C ARG A 49 30.16 -29.65 42.90
N GLU A 50 31.11 -29.96 42.05
CA GLU A 50 30.90 -30.19 40.62
C GLU A 50 30.89 -31.69 40.30
N LEU A 51 30.04 -32.06 39.34
CA LEU A 51 29.90 -33.45 38.87
C LEU A 51 30.56 -33.61 37.51
N ASP A 52 31.39 -34.65 37.36
CA ASP A 52 32.00 -35.04 36.07
C ASP A 52 30.99 -35.82 35.21
N ASN A 53 29.95 -35.12 34.76
CA ASN A 53 28.91 -35.66 33.89
C ASN A 53 29.31 -35.53 32.41
N VAL A 54 28.93 -36.53 31.60
CA VAL A 54 29.03 -36.39 30.15
C VAL A 54 27.97 -35.43 29.62
N LEU A 55 28.33 -34.66 28.59
CA LEU A 55 27.41 -33.72 27.95
C LEU A 55 26.20 -34.46 27.35
N PRO A 56 24.97 -33.92 27.49
CA PRO A 56 23.81 -34.52 26.88
C PRO A 56 23.98 -34.66 25.36
N PRO A 57 23.72 -35.84 24.78
CA PRO A 57 23.92 -36.10 23.34
C PRO A 57 23.15 -35.14 22.44
N TRP A 58 21.92 -34.78 22.83
CA TRP A 58 21.12 -33.81 22.07
C TRP A 58 21.80 -32.44 22.02
N TRP A 59 22.45 -32.02 23.11
CA TRP A 59 23.17 -30.76 23.18
C TRP A 59 24.40 -30.79 22.27
N VAL A 60 25.15 -31.89 22.28
CA VAL A 60 26.31 -32.09 21.41
C VAL A 60 25.90 -32.13 19.94
N TYR A 61 24.81 -32.82 19.60
CA TYR A 61 24.28 -32.83 18.23
C TYR A 61 23.82 -31.44 17.78
N MET A 62 23.14 -30.68 18.64
CA MET A 62 22.77 -29.29 18.33
C MET A 62 24.01 -28.41 18.13
N PHE A 63 25.04 -28.58 18.96
CA PHE A 63 26.31 -27.87 18.81
C PHE A 63 27.00 -28.18 17.47
N TYR A 64 27.03 -29.44 17.03
CA TYR A 64 27.55 -29.77 15.70
C TYR A 64 26.63 -29.32 14.56
N ALA A 65 25.31 -29.33 14.76
CA ALA A 65 24.35 -28.84 13.77
C ALA A 65 24.53 -27.34 13.49
N THR A 66 24.80 -26.52 14.52
CA THR A 66 25.07 -25.09 14.33
C THR A 66 26.39 -24.85 13.61
N ILE A 67 27.43 -25.67 13.88
CA ILE A 67 28.68 -25.62 13.12
C ILE A 67 28.44 -25.93 11.64
N ILE A 68 27.71 -27.02 11.35
CA ILE A 68 27.38 -27.40 9.96
C ILE A 68 26.57 -26.30 9.28
N PHE A 69 25.56 -25.75 9.96
CA PHE A 69 24.76 -24.63 9.44
C PHE A 69 25.64 -23.41 9.12
N GLY A 70 26.56 -23.05 10.01
CA GLY A 70 27.51 -21.95 9.79
C GLY A 70 28.41 -22.18 8.58
N VAL A 71 28.94 -23.40 8.40
CA VAL A 71 29.73 -23.74 7.21
C VAL A 71 28.90 -23.64 5.93
N VAL A 72 27.68 -24.16 5.92
CA VAL A 72 26.77 -24.06 4.77
C VAL A 72 26.44 -22.60 4.46
N TYR A 73 26.17 -21.79 5.48
CA TYR A 73 25.88 -20.37 5.34
C TYR A 73 27.07 -19.60 4.73
N LEU A 74 28.29 -19.82 5.25
CA LEU A 74 29.51 -19.21 4.72
C LEU A 74 29.72 -19.59 3.25
N VAL A 75 29.58 -20.86 2.90
CA VAL A 75 29.71 -21.31 1.51
C VAL A 75 28.66 -20.66 0.61
N ARG A 76 27.40 -20.64 1.04
CA ARG A 76 26.28 -20.12 0.24
C ARG A 76 26.39 -18.61 0.01
N PHE A 77 26.55 -17.82 1.06
CA PHE A 77 26.46 -16.36 0.97
C PHE A 77 27.81 -15.67 0.71
N HIS A 78 28.93 -16.20 1.22
CA HIS A 78 30.24 -15.55 1.08
C HIS A 78 31.15 -16.16 0.01
N ILE A 79 30.94 -17.43 -0.38
CA ILE A 79 31.76 -18.08 -1.42
C ILE A 79 31.01 -18.17 -2.75
N ALA A 80 29.76 -18.64 -2.72
CA ALA A 80 28.94 -18.80 -3.91
C ALA A 80 28.25 -17.49 -4.37
N ASN A 81 28.31 -16.43 -3.56
CA ASN A 81 27.67 -15.14 -3.83
C ASN A 81 26.21 -15.30 -4.28
N ASP A 82 25.42 -16.01 -3.47
CA ASP A 82 23.98 -16.11 -3.64
C ASP A 82 23.29 -14.72 -3.48
N TYR A 83 21.96 -14.67 -3.50
CA TYR A 83 21.22 -13.42 -3.35
C TYR A 83 21.60 -12.64 -2.08
N ASP A 84 21.59 -11.31 -2.20
CA ASP A 84 21.82 -10.38 -1.10
C ASP A 84 20.52 -9.68 -0.68
N GLN A 85 20.61 -8.89 0.39
CA GLN A 85 19.47 -8.14 0.93
C GLN A 85 18.91 -7.12 -0.06
N GLN A 86 19.75 -6.57 -0.94
CA GLN A 86 19.31 -5.57 -1.92
C GLN A 86 18.46 -6.22 -3.01
N LEU A 87 18.90 -7.37 -3.52
CA LEU A 87 18.15 -8.14 -4.51
C LEU A 87 16.82 -8.63 -3.95
N GLU A 88 16.79 -9.11 -2.70
CA GLU A 88 15.55 -9.51 -2.03
C GLU A 88 14.56 -8.33 -1.91
N TYR A 89 15.06 -7.15 -1.50
CA TYR A 89 14.25 -5.93 -1.44
C TYR A 89 13.68 -5.55 -2.81
N GLU A 90 14.49 -5.57 -3.87
CA GLU A 90 14.05 -5.25 -5.22
C GLU A 90 12.98 -6.22 -5.72
N GLN A 91 13.11 -7.51 -5.42
CA GLN A 91 12.13 -8.53 -5.76
C GLN A 91 10.80 -8.31 -5.03
N GLU A 92 10.84 -8.02 -3.73
CA GLU A 92 9.63 -7.75 -2.93
C GLU A 92 8.93 -6.45 -3.37
N VAL A 93 9.69 -5.39 -3.67
CA VAL A 93 9.12 -4.14 -4.19
C VAL A 93 8.49 -4.36 -5.58
N ALA A 94 9.15 -5.10 -6.46
CA ALA A 94 8.59 -5.43 -7.78
C ALA A 94 7.29 -6.25 -7.65
N ALA A 95 7.28 -7.26 -6.78
CA ALA A 95 6.08 -8.05 -6.49
C ALA A 95 4.94 -7.18 -5.92
N ALA A 96 5.26 -6.29 -4.98
CA ALA A 96 4.29 -5.36 -4.40
C ALA A 96 3.73 -4.39 -5.46
N GLN A 97 4.57 -3.88 -6.36
CA GLN A 97 4.12 -2.99 -7.44
C GLN A 97 3.16 -3.70 -8.39
N ILE A 98 3.47 -4.94 -8.79
CA ILE A 98 2.57 -5.76 -9.61
C ILE A 98 1.23 -5.96 -8.90
N ALA A 99 1.24 -6.30 -7.61
CA ALA A 99 0.02 -6.47 -6.81
C ALA A 99 -0.80 -5.17 -6.70
N ILE A 100 -0.13 -4.02 -6.53
CA ILE A 100 -0.79 -2.70 -6.52
C ILE A 100 -1.43 -2.40 -7.87
N GLU A 101 -0.75 -2.69 -8.97
CA GLU A 101 -1.28 -2.48 -10.32
C GLU A 101 -2.49 -3.38 -10.63
N GLU A 102 -2.44 -4.65 -10.24
CA GLU A 102 -3.57 -5.57 -10.34
C GLU A 102 -4.76 -5.09 -9.49
N TYR A 103 -4.48 -4.62 -8.28
CA TYR A 103 -5.50 -4.03 -7.42
C TYR A 103 -6.10 -2.75 -8.03
N LYS A 104 -5.28 -1.85 -8.60
CA LYS A 104 -5.75 -0.64 -9.29
C LYS A 104 -6.68 -0.95 -10.47
N LYS A 105 -6.38 -1.98 -11.27
CA LYS A 105 -7.23 -2.40 -12.40
C LYS A 105 -8.65 -2.82 -11.97
N THR A 106 -8.78 -3.36 -10.76
CA THR A 106 -10.07 -3.83 -10.22
C THR A 106 -10.73 -2.80 -9.30
N ALA A 107 -9.94 -1.89 -8.74
CA ALA A 107 -10.39 -0.85 -7.83
C ALA A 107 -10.84 0.42 -8.56
N LYS A 108 -11.94 0.35 -9.31
CA LYS A 108 -12.71 1.55 -9.76
C LYS A 108 -13.06 2.51 -8.60
N ASN A 109 -12.93 2.06 -7.35
CA ASN A 109 -13.22 2.83 -6.14
C ASN A 109 -12.04 3.69 -5.63
N LEU A 110 -10.83 3.56 -6.19
CA LEU A 110 -9.65 4.35 -5.81
C LEU A 110 -9.37 5.48 -6.81
N VAL A 111 -10.39 6.30 -7.08
CA VAL A 111 -10.21 7.49 -7.91
C VAL A 111 -9.73 8.64 -7.02
N ASP A 112 -8.67 9.34 -7.42
CA ASP A 112 -8.30 10.62 -6.84
C ASP A 112 -8.13 11.68 -7.94
N VAL A 113 -7.83 12.92 -7.57
CA VAL A 113 -7.70 14.04 -8.52
C VAL A 113 -6.63 13.80 -9.60
N ASN A 114 -5.61 12.99 -9.32
CA ASN A 114 -4.54 12.69 -10.26
C ASN A 114 -4.88 11.50 -11.17
N THR A 115 -5.72 10.57 -10.69
CA THR A 115 -6.07 9.35 -11.42
C THR A 115 -7.45 9.40 -12.07
N VAL A 116 -8.26 10.43 -11.83
CA VAL A 116 -9.60 10.56 -12.41
C VAL A 116 -9.52 10.75 -13.92
N GLU A 117 -10.31 9.94 -14.63
CA GLU A 117 -10.52 10.00 -16.07
C GLU A 117 -12.00 10.23 -16.37
N LEU A 118 -12.30 10.76 -17.55
CA LEU A 118 -13.67 11.00 -18.00
C LEU A 118 -14.37 9.65 -18.23
N LEU A 119 -15.43 9.38 -17.46
CA LEU A 119 -16.21 8.15 -17.60
C LEU A 119 -17.29 8.32 -18.67
N THR A 120 -17.22 7.51 -19.73
CA THR A 120 -18.17 7.56 -20.85
C THR A 120 -19.18 6.41 -20.85
N ASP A 121 -19.01 5.42 -19.98
CA ASP A 121 -19.90 4.26 -19.88
C ASP A 121 -21.31 4.68 -19.44
N ALA A 122 -22.34 4.19 -20.13
CA ALA A 122 -23.73 4.56 -19.84
C ALA A 122 -24.15 4.25 -18.39
N SER A 123 -23.61 3.20 -17.77
CA SER A 123 -23.87 2.89 -16.35
C SER A 123 -23.33 3.96 -15.41
N ASP A 124 -22.11 4.46 -15.69
CA ASP A 124 -21.44 5.47 -14.89
C ASP A 124 -22.13 6.83 -15.04
N LEU A 125 -22.50 7.18 -16.26
CA LEU A 125 -23.26 8.40 -16.55
C LEU A 125 -24.66 8.38 -15.91
N ASN A 126 -25.35 7.24 -15.92
CA ASN A 126 -26.65 7.10 -15.26
C ASN A 126 -26.54 7.21 -13.73
N ALA A 127 -25.49 6.66 -13.13
CA ALA A 127 -25.19 6.84 -11.71
C ALA A 127 -24.89 8.31 -11.39
N GLY A 128 -24.05 8.96 -12.20
CA GLY A 128 -23.75 10.40 -12.10
C GLY A 128 -24.99 11.28 -12.22
N LYS A 129 -25.89 10.95 -13.15
CA LYS A 129 -27.19 11.62 -13.31
C LYS A 129 -28.06 11.51 -12.06
N ALA A 130 -28.12 10.33 -11.44
CA ALA A 130 -28.88 10.13 -10.22
C ALA A 130 -28.33 11.03 -9.09
N ILE A 131 -27.00 11.06 -8.91
CA ILE A 131 -26.33 11.91 -7.93
C ILE A 131 -26.60 13.40 -8.21
N PHE A 132 -26.45 13.83 -9.47
CA PHE A 132 -26.73 15.21 -9.88
C PHE A 132 -28.16 15.64 -9.55
N THR A 133 -29.12 14.78 -9.89
CA THR A 133 -30.55 15.03 -9.67
C THR A 133 -30.88 15.14 -8.18
N THR A 134 -30.22 14.34 -7.33
CA THR A 134 -30.46 14.36 -5.89
C THR A 134 -29.79 15.55 -5.20
N ASN A 135 -28.57 15.90 -5.59
CA ASN A 135 -27.70 16.76 -4.78
C ASN A 135 -27.35 18.10 -5.42
N CYS A 136 -27.25 18.17 -6.75
CA CYS A 136 -26.67 19.31 -7.45
C CYS A 136 -27.74 20.18 -8.13
N VAL A 137 -28.86 19.57 -8.51
CA VAL A 137 -29.94 20.19 -9.31
C VAL A 137 -30.51 21.46 -8.66
N VAL A 138 -30.52 21.51 -7.33
CA VAL A 138 -31.11 22.64 -6.58
C VAL A 138 -30.35 23.94 -6.85
N CYS A 139 -29.04 23.86 -7.09
CA CYS A 139 -28.20 25.02 -7.34
C CYS A 139 -27.92 25.24 -8.83
N HIS A 140 -27.72 24.16 -9.60
CA HIS A 140 -27.28 24.21 -11.00
C HIS A 140 -28.39 23.98 -12.03
N MET A 141 -29.64 23.77 -11.58
CA MET A 141 -30.80 23.43 -12.40
C MET A 141 -30.70 22.07 -13.09
N ALA A 142 -31.83 21.55 -13.58
CA ALA A 142 -31.91 20.22 -14.20
C ALA A 142 -31.23 20.13 -15.57
N ASP A 143 -31.16 21.25 -16.28
CA ASP A 143 -30.50 21.40 -17.57
C ASP A 143 -29.06 21.93 -17.44
N GLY A 144 -28.54 22.09 -16.21
CA GLY A 144 -27.20 22.65 -15.97
C GLY A 144 -27.09 24.15 -16.22
N GLY A 145 -28.20 24.84 -16.54
CA GLY A 145 -28.18 26.25 -16.92
C GLY A 145 -27.81 27.24 -15.81
N GLY A 146 -27.63 26.76 -14.58
CA GLY A 146 -27.22 27.60 -13.46
C GLY A 146 -28.39 28.35 -12.81
N GLY A 147 -28.15 28.79 -11.58
CA GLY A 147 -29.14 29.41 -10.72
C GLY A 147 -28.45 30.05 -9.53
N ILE A 148 -28.53 29.38 -8.38
CA ILE A 148 -27.66 29.72 -7.24
C ILE A 148 -26.20 29.40 -7.60
N GLY A 149 -25.96 28.27 -8.25
CA GLY A 149 -24.67 27.88 -8.81
C GLY A 149 -24.43 28.48 -10.22
N PRO A 150 -23.19 28.41 -10.72
CA PRO A 150 -22.85 28.84 -12.08
C PRO A 150 -23.51 27.97 -13.15
N ASN A 151 -23.55 28.51 -14.37
CA ASN A 151 -23.90 27.77 -15.58
C ASN A 151 -22.83 26.70 -15.87
N LEU A 152 -23.26 25.45 -16.09
CA LEU A 152 -22.38 24.32 -16.40
C LEU A 152 -22.37 23.97 -17.90
N THR A 153 -23.11 24.74 -18.72
CA THR A 153 -23.28 24.47 -20.16
C THR A 153 -22.33 25.26 -21.06
N ASP A 154 -21.72 26.34 -20.55
CA ASP A 154 -20.85 27.20 -21.34
C ASP A 154 -19.37 26.81 -21.23
N LYS A 155 -18.49 27.61 -21.84
CA LYS A 155 -17.05 27.39 -21.86
C LYS A 155 -16.28 28.16 -20.78
N TYR A 156 -16.98 28.89 -19.91
CA TYR A 156 -16.38 29.73 -18.90
C TYR A 156 -16.42 29.01 -17.55
N TRP A 157 -15.25 28.87 -16.92
CA TRP A 157 -15.10 28.14 -15.68
C TRP A 157 -14.36 28.96 -14.64
N ILE A 158 -14.86 28.94 -13.41
CA ILE A 158 -14.27 29.67 -12.28
C ILE A 158 -13.06 28.92 -11.70
N LEU A 159 -13.11 27.59 -11.73
CA LEU A 159 -12.11 26.69 -11.11
C LEU A 159 -11.57 25.64 -12.10
N GLY A 160 -11.65 25.94 -13.41
CA GLY A 160 -11.28 25.03 -14.49
C GLY A 160 -12.38 24.03 -14.88
N GLY A 161 -12.46 23.70 -16.18
CA GLY A 161 -13.51 22.86 -16.76
C GLY A 161 -13.14 21.40 -17.05
N GLY A 162 -11.86 21.02 -16.93
CA GLY A 162 -11.42 19.64 -17.18
C GLY A 162 -11.86 18.67 -16.08
N ILE A 163 -11.88 17.37 -16.38
CA ILE A 163 -12.35 16.33 -15.45
C ILE A 163 -11.68 16.39 -14.07
N LYS A 164 -10.37 16.64 -14.02
CA LYS A 164 -9.62 16.77 -12.76
C LYS A 164 -10.06 17.99 -11.94
N ASN A 165 -10.31 19.11 -12.62
CA ASN A 165 -10.74 20.36 -11.99
C ASN A 165 -12.16 20.24 -11.43
N VAL A 166 -13.07 19.67 -12.22
CA VAL A 166 -14.46 19.42 -11.79
C VAL A 166 -14.48 18.41 -10.64
N PHE A 167 -13.74 17.31 -10.73
CA PHE A 167 -13.62 16.33 -9.65
C PHE A 167 -13.09 16.98 -8.37
N ASN A 168 -12.03 17.78 -8.46
CA ASN A 168 -11.47 18.49 -7.31
C ASN A 168 -12.48 19.43 -6.66
N THR A 169 -13.20 20.20 -7.47
CA THR A 169 -14.27 21.12 -7.00
C THR A 169 -15.39 20.36 -6.30
N ILE A 170 -15.74 19.16 -6.76
CA ILE A 170 -16.75 18.32 -6.11
C ILE A 170 -16.19 17.74 -4.79
N SER A 171 -14.95 17.26 -4.79
CA SER A 171 -14.29 16.69 -3.61
C SER A 171 -14.11 17.70 -2.49
N GLU A 172 -13.47 18.83 -2.80
CA GLU A 172 -13.02 19.83 -1.84
C GLU A 172 -14.02 20.98 -1.63
N GLY A 173 -15.04 21.07 -2.49
CA GLY A 173 -16.01 22.17 -2.50
C GLY A 173 -15.59 23.30 -3.42
N GLY A 174 -16.46 24.31 -3.50
CA GLY A 174 -16.20 25.51 -4.30
C GLY A 174 -15.26 26.50 -3.62
N ARG A 175 -15.27 27.75 -4.11
CA ARG A 175 -14.53 28.86 -3.49
C ARG A 175 -14.97 29.07 -2.04
N ASP A 176 -14.01 29.43 -1.19
CA ASP A 176 -14.26 29.70 0.22
C ASP A 176 -15.34 30.79 0.42
N GLY A 177 -16.19 30.59 1.42
CA GLY A 177 -17.35 31.46 1.69
C GLY A 177 -18.47 31.41 0.64
N LYS A 178 -18.44 30.49 -0.35
CA LYS A 178 -19.55 30.23 -1.28
C LYS A 178 -20.33 28.98 -0.89
N GLY A 179 -21.51 28.80 -1.50
CA GLY A 179 -22.47 27.77 -1.09
C GLY A 179 -22.16 26.32 -1.52
N MET A 180 -21.12 26.07 -2.32
CA MET A 180 -20.78 24.73 -2.80
C MET A 180 -19.96 23.97 -1.75
N VAL A 181 -20.56 22.97 -1.12
CA VAL A 181 -19.96 22.15 -0.07
C VAL A 181 -18.98 21.11 -0.62
N ALA A 182 -18.06 20.65 0.24
CA ALA A 182 -17.16 19.52 -0.05
C ALA A 182 -17.91 18.19 0.02
N TRP A 183 -17.95 17.44 -1.10
CA TRP A 183 -18.69 16.18 -1.17
C TRP A 183 -17.88 14.94 -0.78
N LYS A 184 -16.55 15.06 -0.59
CA LYS A 184 -15.68 13.93 -0.18
C LYS A 184 -16.09 13.25 1.13
N ASN A 185 -16.87 13.93 1.97
CA ASN A 185 -17.38 13.37 3.22
C ASN A 185 -18.69 12.57 3.05
N SER A 186 -19.35 12.70 1.90
CA SER A 186 -20.69 12.14 1.62
C SER A 186 -20.72 11.23 0.39
N LEU A 187 -19.82 11.43 -0.57
CA LEU A 187 -19.70 10.65 -1.80
C LEU A 187 -18.38 9.89 -1.81
N ARG A 188 -18.42 8.66 -2.31
CA ARG A 188 -17.22 7.87 -2.59
C ARG A 188 -16.49 8.47 -3.80
N PRO A 189 -15.18 8.24 -3.96
CA PRO A 189 -14.46 8.83 -5.07
C PRO A 189 -14.98 8.41 -6.46
N VAL A 190 -15.41 7.16 -6.63
CA VAL A 190 -16.07 6.73 -7.88
C VAL A 190 -17.36 7.50 -8.16
N GLU A 191 -18.13 7.82 -7.12
CA GLU A 191 -19.40 8.55 -7.25
C GLU A 191 -19.13 10.01 -7.66
N MET A 192 -18.07 10.61 -7.11
CA MET A 192 -17.59 11.93 -7.51
C MET A 192 -17.13 11.95 -8.98
N ALA A 193 -16.41 10.93 -9.43
CA ALA A 193 -15.99 10.79 -10.83
C ALA A 193 -17.18 10.61 -11.78
N GLN A 194 -18.17 9.81 -11.38
CA GLN A 194 -19.41 9.59 -12.14
C GLN A 194 -20.20 10.88 -12.31
N VAL A 195 -20.43 11.63 -11.23
CA VAL A 195 -21.16 12.91 -11.33
C VAL A 195 -20.34 13.94 -12.09
N ALA A 196 -19.03 14.05 -11.88
CA ALA A 196 -18.16 14.95 -12.64
C ALA A 196 -18.22 14.67 -14.16
N SER A 197 -18.17 13.40 -14.54
CA SER A 197 -18.25 12.99 -15.95
C SER A 197 -19.62 13.28 -16.56
N TYR A 198 -20.70 13.08 -15.79
CA TYR A 198 -22.05 13.45 -16.22
C TYR A 198 -22.20 14.96 -16.43
N LEU A 199 -21.63 15.79 -15.53
CA LEU A 199 -21.69 17.25 -15.65
C LEU A 199 -21.07 17.76 -16.95
N LEU A 200 -19.94 17.19 -17.36
CA LEU A 200 -19.24 17.60 -18.57
C LEU A 200 -20.04 17.35 -19.85
N GLN A 201 -21.07 16.51 -19.81
CA GLN A 201 -22.00 16.33 -20.94
C GLN A 201 -22.92 17.54 -21.18
N PHE A 202 -23.04 18.43 -20.19
CA PHE A 202 -23.84 19.64 -20.32
C PHE A 202 -23.16 20.70 -21.20
N GLN A 203 -21.84 20.65 -21.36
CA GLN A 203 -21.11 21.67 -22.11
C GLN A 203 -21.55 21.69 -23.58
N GLY A 204 -21.89 22.87 -24.09
CA GLY A 204 -22.42 23.07 -25.44
C GLY A 204 -23.93 22.84 -25.58
N THR A 205 -24.63 22.44 -24.51
CA THR A 205 -26.09 22.40 -24.52
C THR A 205 -26.69 23.80 -24.38
N THR A 206 -27.97 23.97 -24.72
CA THR A 206 -28.66 25.27 -24.64
C THR A 206 -29.84 25.20 -23.67
N PRO A 207 -29.63 25.58 -22.40
CA PRO A 207 -30.69 25.75 -21.39
C PRO A 207 -31.77 26.73 -21.84
N ALA A 208 -32.97 26.62 -21.26
CA ALA A 208 -34.06 27.54 -21.58
C ALA A 208 -33.81 28.96 -21.04
N ASN A 209 -33.19 29.06 -19.86
CA ASN A 209 -32.83 30.32 -19.20
C ASN A 209 -31.43 30.19 -18.57
N PRO A 210 -30.35 30.18 -19.38
CA PRO A 210 -28.99 30.04 -18.85
C PRO A 210 -28.61 31.29 -18.05
N LYS A 211 -27.92 31.08 -16.93
CA LYS A 211 -27.24 32.14 -16.20
C LYS A 211 -26.08 32.69 -17.04
N ASP A 212 -25.77 33.97 -16.89
CA ASP A 212 -24.62 34.58 -17.56
C ASP A 212 -23.31 33.81 -17.24
N PRO A 213 -22.38 33.70 -18.19
CA PRO A 213 -21.11 33.00 -17.98
C PRO A 213 -20.31 33.59 -16.82
N GLU A 214 -19.72 32.71 -16.00
CA GLU A 214 -18.89 33.09 -14.85
C GLU A 214 -17.51 32.43 -14.93
N GLY A 215 -16.46 33.22 -14.73
CA GLY A 215 -15.08 32.74 -14.77
C GLY A 215 -14.39 33.02 -16.09
N ASP A 216 -13.32 32.28 -16.36
CA ASP A 216 -12.46 32.49 -17.53
C ASP A 216 -12.78 31.45 -18.60
N LEU A 217 -12.58 31.81 -19.87
CA LEU A 217 -12.68 30.86 -20.97
C LEU A 217 -11.68 29.72 -20.71
N TYR A 218 -12.22 28.50 -20.59
CA TYR A 218 -11.42 27.32 -20.36
C TYR A 218 -11.17 26.61 -21.69
N GLU A 219 -9.89 26.42 -22.01
CA GLU A 219 -9.41 25.63 -23.13
C GLU A 219 -8.67 24.44 -22.54
N ASP A 220 -9.08 23.22 -22.92
CA ASP A 220 -8.40 22.01 -22.46
C ASP A 220 -6.95 22.03 -22.96
N GLU A 221 -5.96 21.79 -22.09
CA GLU A 221 -4.54 21.76 -22.48
C GLU A 221 -4.25 20.69 -23.56
N GLU A 222 -5.11 19.68 -23.71
CA GLU A 222 -5.06 18.69 -24.80
C GLU A 222 -5.56 19.22 -26.16
N SER A 223 -6.24 20.36 -26.18
CA SER A 223 -6.75 21.03 -27.38
C SER A 223 -5.80 22.10 -27.96
N ILE A 224 -4.67 22.33 -27.30
CA ILE A 224 -3.60 23.19 -27.84
C ILE A 224 -2.84 22.36 -28.89
N GLU A 225 -3.22 22.51 -30.16
CA GLU A 225 -2.29 22.20 -31.26
C GLU A 225 -0.98 22.97 -31.01
N PRO A 226 0.19 22.33 -31.13
CA PRO A 226 1.46 23.00 -30.82
C PRO A 226 1.61 24.19 -31.76
N GLU A 227 1.53 25.39 -31.17
CA GLU A 227 1.74 26.65 -31.86
C GLU A 227 3.12 26.58 -32.54
N GLU A 228 3.13 26.73 -33.86
CA GLU A 228 4.32 26.64 -34.71
C GLU A 228 5.30 27.74 -34.27
N VAL A 229 6.31 27.37 -33.46
CA VAL A 229 7.29 28.32 -32.95
C VAL A 229 8.18 28.77 -34.11
N GLU A 230 7.90 29.95 -34.67
CA GLU A 230 8.82 30.61 -35.59
C GLU A 230 10.15 30.90 -34.86
N PRO A 231 11.32 30.55 -35.45
CA PRO A 231 12.59 30.70 -34.77
C PRO A 231 12.98 32.18 -34.68
N ALA A 232 13.15 32.65 -33.44
CA ALA A 232 13.67 33.98 -33.12
C ALA A 232 15.07 34.19 -33.72
N THR A 233 15.19 35.25 -34.51
CA THR A 233 16.45 35.72 -35.12
C THR A 233 17.41 36.21 -34.04
N GLN A 234 18.58 35.57 -33.93
CA GLN A 234 19.67 36.02 -33.07
C GLN A 234 20.27 37.31 -33.63
N LYS A 235 20.11 38.42 -32.90
CA LYS A 235 20.95 39.61 -33.09
C LYS A 235 22.26 39.42 -32.31
N ALA A 236 23.36 39.32 -33.04
CA ALA A 236 24.70 39.43 -32.50
C ALA A 236 24.91 40.85 -31.94
N THR A 237 25.34 40.96 -30.68
CA THR A 237 25.91 42.19 -30.14
C THR A 237 27.41 42.07 -30.08
N GLU A 238 28.01 43.03 -30.77
CA GLU A 238 29.40 43.37 -31.00
C GLU A 238 30.17 43.58 -29.69
N THR A 239 31.40 43.06 -29.64
CA THR A 239 32.35 43.17 -28.53
C THR A 239 33.07 44.52 -28.59
N ASP A 240 32.92 45.36 -27.57
CA ASP A 240 33.81 46.49 -27.34
C ASP A 240 34.86 46.16 -26.27
N GLU A 241 36.12 46.33 -26.67
CA GLU A 241 37.33 46.28 -25.86
C GLU A 241 37.33 47.33 -24.75
N VAL A 242 37.77 46.96 -23.54
CA VAL A 242 38.50 47.90 -22.67
C VAL A 242 39.65 47.17 -21.99
N VAL A 243 40.84 47.48 -22.49
CA VAL A 243 42.14 47.31 -21.84
C VAL A 243 42.23 48.26 -20.64
N MET A 244 42.79 47.82 -19.50
CA MET A 244 43.88 48.50 -18.78
C MET A 244 44.24 47.83 -17.44
N ASN A 245 45.51 47.43 -17.40
CA ASN A 245 46.36 46.93 -16.31
C ASN A 245 46.29 47.73 -14.99
N ASN A 246 46.44 47.02 -13.86
CA ASN A 246 47.68 47.02 -13.05
C ASN A 246 47.67 45.87 -12.04
#